data_AF-A0A0D2DB71-F1
#
_entry.id   AF-A0A0D2DB71-F1
#
_cell.length_a   1.000
_cell.length_b   1.000
_cell.length_c   1.000
_cell.angle_alpha   90.00
_cell.angle_beta   90.00
_cell.angle_gamma   90.00
#
_symmetry.space_group_name_H-M   'P 1'
#
loop_
_entity.id
_entity.type
_entity.pdbx_description
1 polymer ?
#
loop_
_entity_poly.entity_id
_entity_poly.type
_entity_poly.pdbx_seq_one_letter_code
_entity_poly.pdbx_strand_id
1 'polypeptide(L)'
;MTTVQEVLDFSDLPDSCPYTISRLLTPIGGPSATWLIREHDRYGEYPHIYAKVCEATRPVSSSDGQESPPYKVIVLSDSGCGTDTTNESFIRRVSSRSNENENENENGNKLVLGSGNKVEPSHWNIHTFLLYTLNPGGRIPYVVITSHCHYDHISGIAKLPPTGTLDDDRHQGQCGRHDITTAATAATTNSCDDEIQRPHRSDRLQTTVLTSSLHKDFVTPYANLQEHSLSPSVGMQAPKYKITWAEDMSEATWRWTPDGDSNPMAIGTRITLIQTPGHTPDSLSWYDEDLALLSVGDSFYLKESTETRSAPWGPEPPMPTMFDLEGDLADSWTSIEKLLRFVRVKNEDLCRNYNHRTTTNEDEDMPRYSGGCEKGGCEITSRHRPTWSSYVPFWSKNLTRSQPPQQPLLLGLTSRTVDDDWVVVDCYDPTGSSSSSSSRAARASIPRVRLAAAHTTVGADAEDAILSFREFLARIIHDQVPKRRMANGFRGEEKWLYDYDLEKEEEEEFDDGKAKEVHGTDVETEKDPLRYLRQYSVLAPEKVIEKGRKKISDRLQMDDGTRWNSP
;
A
#
# COMPACT_ATOMS: atom_id res chain seq x y z
N MET A 1 13.45 18.71 -26.97
CA MET A 1 14.10 17.96 -25.87
C MET A 1 13.35 16.66 -25.73
N THR A 2 13.88 15.58 -26.32
CA THR A 2 13.33 14.23 -26.23
C THR A 2 13.76 13.66 -24.88
N THR A 3 12.90 13.73 -23.87
CA THR A 3 13.09 12.98 -22.63
C THR A 3 12.97 11.51 -22.98
N VAL A 4 14.12 10.85 -23.18
CA VAL A 4 14.21 9.39 -23.21
C VAL A 4 13.72 8.94 -21.86
N GLN A 5 12.47 8.49 -21.81
CA GLN A 5 11.88 7.93 -20.60
C GLN A 5 12.51 6.55 -20.46
N GLU A 6 13.65 6.49 -19.76
CA GLU A 6 14.28 5.22 -19.38
C GLU A 6 13.22 4.39 -18.67
N VAL A 7 12.75 3.36 -19.38
CA VAL A 7 12.14 2.22 -18.72
C VAL A 7 13.28 1.65 -17.88
N LEU A 8 13.22 1.88 -16.57
CA LEU A 8 14.11 1.21 -15.64
C LEU A 8 13.78 -0.29 -15.78
N ASP A 9 14.58 -0.97 -16.60
CA ASP A 9 14.50 -2.41 -16.73
C ASP A 9 15.12 -3.00 -15.46
N PHE A 10 14.26 -3.48 -14.58
CA PHE A 10 14.68 -4.15 -13.36
C PHE A 10 14.88 -5.65 -13.56
N SER A 11 14.95 -6.11 -14.82
CA SER A 11 15.42 -7.46 -15.18
C SER A 11 16.80 -7.77 -14.60
N ASP A 12 17.58 -6.73 -14.28
CA ASP A 12 18.99 -6.84 -13.87
C ASP A 12 19.18 -6.85 -12.34
N LEU A 13 18.16 -7.27 -11.57
CA LEU A 13 18.36 -7.54 -10.15
C LEU A 13 19.25 -8.78 -9.98
N PRO A 14 20.29 -8.73 -9.12
CA PRO A 14 21.12 -9.90 -8.85
C PRO A 14 20.28 -11.04 -8.25
N ASP A 15 20.59 -12.29 -8.60
CA ASP A 15 19.92 -13.48 -8.05
C ASP A 15 19.98 -13.57 -6.51
N SER A 16 20.93 -12.87 -5.88
CA SER A 16 21.05 -12.79 -4.42
C SER A 16 20.06 -11.82 -3.76
N CYS A 17 19.36 -10.99 -4.54
CA CYS A 17 18.45 -9.98 -4.04
C CYS A 17 17.13 -10.65 -3.60
N PRO A 18 16.74 -10.55 -2.31
CA PRO A 18 15.49 -11.13 -1.81
C PRO A 18 14.28 -10.24 -2.13
N TYR A 19 14.37 -9.34 -3.11
CA TYR A 19 13.31 -8.41 -3.47
C TYR A 19 13.06 -8.47 -4.97
N THR A 20 11.81 -8.27 -5.36
CA THR A 20 11.43 -7.96 -6.75
C THR A 20 10.84 -6.56 -6.81
N ILE A 21 10.85 -5.95 -8.00
CA ILE A 21 10.22 -4.65 -8.22
C ILE A 21 9.58 -4.61 -9.59
N SER A 22 8.35 -4.11 -9.66
CA SER A 22 7.62 -3.87 -10.89
C SER A 22 6.99 -2.49 -10.87
N ARG A 23 6.97 -1.82 -12.02
CA ARG A 23 6.38 -0.49 -12.14
C ARG A 23 4.89 -0.62 -12.40
N LEU A 24 4.07 0.05 -11.59
CA LEU A 24 2.63 0.05 -11.81
C LEU A 24 2.27 0.96 -12.99
N LEU A 25 1.23 0.59 -13.72
CA LEU A 25 0.69 1.40 -14.82
C LEU A 25 -0.42 2.31 -14.32
N THR A 26 -0.48 3.52 -14.87
CA THR A 26 -1.62 4.43 -14.73
C THR A 26 -2.89 3.83 -15.34
N PRO A 27 -4.09 4.34 -15.02
CA PRO A 27 -5.35 3.80 -15.59
C PRO A 27 -5.44 3.89 -17.12
N ILE A 28 -4.60 4.71 -17.76
CA ILE A 28 -4.51 4.83 -19.22
C ILE A 28 -3.38 3.97 -19.82
N GLY A 29 -2.77 3.09 -19.03
CA GLY A 29 -1.68 2.19 -19.45
C GLY A 29 -0.29 2.83 -19.52
N GLY A 30 -0.16 4.12 -19.20
CA GLY A 30 1.14 4.80 -19.15
C GLY A 30 1.96 4.47 -17.90
N PRO A 31 3.29 4.66 -17.92
CA PRO A 31 4.15 4.44 -16.77
C PRO A 31 3.79 5.39 -15.60
N SER A 32 3.72 4.87 -14.38
CA SER A 32 3.45 5.69 -13.18
C SER A 32 4.72 6.07 -12.41
N ALA A 33 4.60 6.90 -11.39
CA ALA A 33 5.68 7.15 -10.43
C ALA A 33 5.63 6.18 -9.23
N THR A 34 4.96 5.03 -9.38
CA THR A 34 4.73 4.07 -8.30
C THR A 34 5.18 2.68 -8.73
N TRP A 35 5.80 1.96 -7.79
CA TRP A 35 6.34 0.63 -7.95
C TRP A 35 5.74 -0.29 -6.89
N LEU A 36 5.49 -1.53 -7.28
CA LEU A 36 5.25 -2.65 -6.37
C LEU A 36 6.59 -3.33 -6.12
N ILE A 37 7.01 -3.37 -4.87
CA ILE A 37 8.15 -4.13 -4.39
C ILE A 37 7.58 -5.35 -3.67
N ARG A 38 8.11 -6.54 -3.94
CA ARG A 38 7.76 -7.76 -3.17
C ARG A 38 9.00 -8.25 -2.46
N GLU A 39 8.84 -8.66 -1.22
CA GLU A 39 9.92 -9.15 -0.36
C GLU A 39 9.82 -10.67 -0.21
N HIS A 40 10.94 -11.37 -0.37
CA HIS A 40 11.09 -12.78 -0.03
C HIS A 40 11.69 -12.86 1.37
N ASP A 41 10.82 -12.84 2.38
CA ASP A 41 11.21 -12.89 3.77
C ASP A 41 11.29 -14.33 4.30
N ARG A 42 11.91 -14.48 5.46
CA ARG A 42 12.12 -15.79 6.12
C ARG A 42 10.92 -16.27 6.95
N TYR A 43 9.92 -15.42 7.15
CA TYR A 43 8.71 -15.70 7.91
C TYR A 43 7.60 -16.22 7.01
N GLY A 44 7.71 -16.03 5.69
CA GLY A 44 6.79 -16.54 4.69
C GLY A 44 5.56 -15.66 4.47
N GLU A 45 5.67 -14.36 4.75
CA GLU A 45 4.59 -13.38 4.59
C GLU A 45 4.53 -12.81 3.17
N TYR A 46 5.68 -12.69 2.49
CA TYR A 46 5.84 -12.20 1.12
C TYR A 46 5.19 -10.82 0.85
N PRO A 47 5.46 -9.80 1.68
CA PRO A 47 4.67 -8.59 1.69
C PRO A 47 4.83 -7.75 0.41
N HIS A 48 3.76 -7.06 0.04
CA HIS A 48 3.72 -6.03 -0.97
C HIS A 48 4.04 -4.67 -0.37
N ILE A 49 5.14 -4.07 -0.80
CA ILE A 49 5.57 -2.73 -0.43
C ILE A 49 5.36 -1.80 -1.63
N TYR A 50 4.53 -0.80 -1.48
CA TYR A 50 4.28 0.17 -2.57
C TYR A 50 5.17 1.38 -2.40
N ALA A 51 6.03 1.66 -3.38
CA ALA A 51 6.92 2.82 -3.37
C ALA A 51 6.49 3.85 -4.42
N LYS A 52 6.26 5.10 -4.03
CA LYS A 52 5.94 6.22 -4.93
C LYS A 52 6.99 7.31 -4.84
N VAL A 53 7.53 7.75 -5.98
CA VAL A 53 8.43 8.93 -6.04
C VAL A 53 7.57 10.16 -6.34
N CYS A 54 7.43 11.04 -5.35
CA CYS A 54 6.72 12.30 -5.49
C CYS A 54 7.71 13.43 -5.73
N GLU A 55 7.36 14.38 -6.61
CA GLU A 55 8.23 15.51 -6.96
C GLU A 55 7.48 16.85 -6.80
N ALA A 56 8.19 17.90 -6.39
CA ALA A 56 7.70 19.27 -6.37
C ALA A 56 8.74 20.23 -6.96
N THR A 57 8.30 21.07 -7.88
CA THR A 57 9.11 22.16 -8.43
C THR A 57 9.05 23.36 -7.51
N ARG A 58 10.22 23.94 -7.19
CA ARG A 58 10.25 25.22 -6.46
C ARG A 58 9.69 26.33 -7.35
N PRO A 59 8.88 27.27 -6.84
CA PRO A 59 8.56 28.48 -7.57
C PRO A 59 9.86 29.20 -7.91
N VAL A 60 10.07 29.51 -9.19
CA VAL A 60 11.29 30.17 -9.67
C VAL A 60 11.33 31.58 -9.07
N SER A 61 12.15 31.79 -8.03
CA SER A 61 12.35 33.10 -7.41
C SER A 61 13.72 33.72 -7.72
N SER A 62 14.62 33.00 -8.38
CA SER A 62 15.96 33.51 -8.72
C SER A 62 16.00 34.14 -10.10
N SER A 63 16.50 35.37 -10.17
CA SER A 63 16.74 36.17 -11.38
C SER A 63 17.68 35.52 -12.40
N ASP A 64 18.45 34.51 -11.99
CA ASP A 64 19.57 33.97 -12.77
C ASP A 64 19.14 32.92 -13.82
N GLY A 65 17.84 32.66 -13.97
CA GLY A 65 17.29 31.78 -15.02
C GLY A 65 17.71 30.31 -14.92
N GLN A 66 18.50 29.92 -13.92
CA GLN A 66 18.89 28.53 -13.69
C GLN A 66 17.79 27.80 -12.90
N GLU A 67 17.12 26.86 -13.56
CA GLU A 67 16.13 26.00 -12.91
C GLU A 67 16.81 25.15 -11.82
N SER A 68 16.34 25.29 -10.59
CA SER A 68 16.75 24.41 -9.50
C SER A 68 16.15 23.02 -9.72
N PRO A 69 16.90 21.93 -9.44
CA PRO A 69 16.35 20.59 -9.57
C PRO A 69 15.12 20.42 -8.66
N PRO A 70 14.11 19.63 -9.08
CA PRO A 70 12.91 19.41 -8.28
C PRO A 70 13.26 18.70 -6.97
N TYR A 71 12.49 19.00 -5.92
CA TYR A 71 12.55 18.24 -4.69
C TYR A 71 11.79 16.94 -4.86
N LYS A 72 12.31 15.87 -4.27
CA LYS A 72 11.69 14.56 -4.32
C LYS A 72 11.50 14.01 -2.92
N VAL A 73 10.52 13.12 -2.78
CA VAL A 73 10.33 12.25 -1.60
C VAL A 73 9.86 10.89 -2.08
N ILE A 74 10.33 9.82 -1.43
CA ILE A 74 9.83 8.46 -1.65
C ILE A 74 8.79 8.17 -0.58
N VAL A 75 7.56 7.89 -0.99
CA VAL A 75 6.50 7.41 -0.11
C VAL A 75 6.48 5.88 -0.18
N LEU A 76 6.51 5.21 0.96
CA LEU A 76 6.37 3.77 1.09
C LEU A 76 5.03 3.48 1.78
N SER A 77 4.22 2.58 1.22
CA SER A 77 3.22 1.85 1.99
C SER A 77 3.94 0.73 2.69
N ASP A 78 4.03 0.84 4.00
CA ASP A 78 4.75 -0.07 4.86
C ASP A 78 6.24 -0.20 4.49
N SER A 79 6.92 -1.12 5.16
CA SER A 79 8.37 -1.34 5.01
C SER A 79 8.75 -2.81 4.87
N GLY A 80 7.76 -3.70 4.92
CA GLY A 80 7.93 -5.15 4.90
C GLY A 80 8.43 -5.73 6.23
N CYS A 81 8.80 -7.01 6.17
CA CYS A 81 9.18 -7.84 7.32
C CYS A 81 10.61 -7.55 7.82
N GLY A 82 11.36 -6.70 7.13
CA GLY A 82 12.70 -6.30 7.52
C GLY A 82 13.75 -7.37 7.23
N THR A 83 13.62 -8.07 6.10
CA THR A 83 14.64 -8.98 5.58
C THR A 83 16.00 -8.31 5.61
N ASP A 84 16.98 -9.04 6.15
CA ASP A 84 18.36 -8.60 6.27
C ASP A 84 19.26 -9.81 5.96
N THR A 85 19.71 -9.90 4.71
CA THR A 85 20.46 -11.05 4.21
C THR A 85 21.83 -10.64 3.70
N THR A 86 22.85 -11.42 4.01
CA THR A 86 24.20 -11.19 3.51
C THR A 86 24.31 -11.62 2.05
N ASN A 87 24.94 -10.80 1.22
CA ASN A 87 25.25 -11.15 -0.17
C ASN A 87 26.52 -12.04 -0.20
N GLU A 88 26.33 -13.35 0.01
CA GLU A 88 27.38 -14.38 -0.06
C GLU A 88 28.18 -14.33 -1.38
N SER A 89 27.50 -14.03 -2.50
CA SER A 89 28.13 -13.93 -3.83
C SER A 89 29.15 -12.78 -3.90
N PHE A 90 28.83 -11.66 -3.24
CA PHE A 90 29.72 -10.52 -3.14
C PHE A 90 30.93 -10.87 -2.27
N ILE A 91 30.71 -11.48 -1.10
CA ILE A 91 31.78 -11.88 -0.19
C ILE A 91 32.75 -12.84 -0.88
N ARG A 92 32.25 -13.86 -1.58
CA ARG A 92 33.10 -14.82 -2.31
C ARG A 92 33.93 -14.14 -3.41
N ARG A 93 33.38 -13.15 -4.13
CA ARG A 93 34.11 -12.37 -5.15
C ARG A 93 35.19 -11.47 -4.55
N VAL A 94 34.94 -10.90 -3.38
CA VAL A 94 35.94 -10.07 -2.67
C VAL A 94 37.06 -10.96 -2.11
N SER A 95 36.73 -12.10 -1.50
CA SER A 95 37.71 -13.03 -0.93
C SER A 95 38.58 -13.75 -1.97
N SER A 96 38.06 -14.00 -3.19
CA SER A 96 38.87 -14.57 -4.28
C SER A 96 39.90 -13.56 -4.80
N ARG A 97 39.53 -12.28 -4.93
CA ARG A 97 40.44 -11.23 -5.39
C ARG A 97 41.55 -10.89 -4.40
N SER A 98 41.31 -11.00 -3.10
CA SER A 98 42.36 -10.75 -2.10
C SER A 98 43.50 -11.77 -2.16
N ASN A 99 43.24 -13.00 -2.60
CA ASN A 99 44.26 -14.05 -2.68
C ASN A 99 45.11 -13.98 -3.95
N GLU A 100 44.62 -13.35 -5.03
CA GLU A 100 45.36 -13.24 -6.30
C GLU A 100 46.29 -12.01 -6.33
N ASN A 101 45.98 -10.97 -5.56
CA ASN A 101 46.70 -9.68 -5.59
C ASN A 101 47.90 -9.56 -4.64
N GLU A 102 48.22 -10.58 -3.82
CA GLU A 102 49.46 -10.53 -3.00
C GLU A 102 50.74 -10.81 -3.81
N ASN A 103 50.63 -11.31 -5.05
CA ASN A 103 51.80 -11.68 -5.87
C ASN A 103 52.03 -10.82 -7.13
N GLU A 104 51.21 -9.81 -7.44
CA GLU A 104 51.38 -8.95 -8.62
C GLU A 104 51.72 -7.49 -8.24
N ASN A 105 53.02 -7.25 -8.07
CA ASN A 105 53.82 -6.03 -8.29
C ASN A 105 53.14 -4.68 -8.59
N GLU A 106 53.59 -3.65 -7.84
CA GLU A 106 54.23 -2.36 -8.19
C GLU A 106 53.96 -1.58 -9.51
N ASN A 107 53.26 -2.12 -10.50
CA ASN A 107 52.94 -1.41 -11.73
C ASN A 107 51.52 -0.84 -11.64
N GLY A 108 51.43 0.42 -11.21
CA GLY A 108 50.22 1.20 -10.94
C GLY A 108 49.23 1.41 -12.09
N ASN A 109 48.71 0.32 -12.65
CA ASN A 109 47.52 0.35 -13.50
C ASN A 109 46.29 0.41 -12.59
N LYS A 110 45.89 1.64 -12.29
CA LYS A 110 44.62 2.00 -11.63
C LYS A 110 43.48 1.37 -12.44
N LEU A 111 42.96 0.24 -11.95
CA LEU A 111 41.79 -0.44 -12.49
C LEU A 111 40.64 0.58 -12.60
N VAL A 112 40.40 1.04 -13.82
CA VAL A 112 39.26 1.87 -14.16
C VAL A 112 38.03 0.96 -14.04
N LEU A 113 37.35 1.03 -12.89
CA LEU A 113 36.00 0.51 -12.75
C LEU A 113 35.17 1.09 -13.89
N GLY A 114 34.77 0.23 -14.84
CA GLY A 114 33.96 0.60 -15.98
C GLY A 114 32.73 1.38 -15.51
N SER A 115 32.53 2.56 -16.10
CA SER A 115 31.67 3.67 -15.68
C SER A 115 30.16 3.41 -15.65
N GLY A 116 29.68 2.18 -15.44
CA GLY A 116 28.24 1.89 -15.52
C GLY A 116 27.69 0.79 -14.61
N ASN A 117 28.51 -0.07 -14.02
CA ASN A 117 27.97 -1.19 -13.24
C ASN A 117 27.65 -0.74 -11.82
N LYS A 118 26.36 -0.75 -11.47
CA LYS A 118 25.90 -0.59 -10.09
C LYS A 118 26.62 -1.62 -9.22
N VAL A 119 27.25 -1.18 -8.15
CA VAL A 119 27.92 -2.09 -7.21
C VAL A 119 26.85 -2.73 -6.34
N GLU A 120 26.75 -4.06 -6.38
CA GLU A 120 25.86 -4.81 -5.51
C GLU A 120 26.20 -4.55 -4.04
N PRO A 121 25.21 -4.36 -3.15
CA PRO A 121 25.47 -4.22 -1.74
C PRO A 121 25.95 -5.54 -1.13
N SER A 122 26.80 -5.45 -0.10
CA SER A 122 27.24 -6.63 0.67
C SER A 122 26.11 -7.23 1.52
N HIS A 123 25.05 -6.47 1.78
CA HIS A 123 23.87 -6.87 2.56
C HIS A 123 22.61 -6.31 1.91
N TRP A 124 21.58 -7.15 1.81
CA TRP A 124 20.26 -6.80 1.31
C TRP A 124 19.28 -6.58 2.46
N ASN A 125 18.71 -5.39 2.48
CA ASN A 125 17.51 -5.03 3.23
C ASN A 125 16.75 -3.96 2.44
N ILE A 126 15.57 -3.55 2.91
CA ILE A 126 14.75 -2.58 2.17
C ILE A 126 15.49 -1.28 1.85
N HIS A 127 16.36 -0.81 2.74
CA HIS A 127 17.12 0.41 2.49
C HIS A 127 18.21 0.20 1.44
N THR A 128 19.05 -0.84 1.55
CA THR A 128 20.08 -1.09 0.53
C THR A 128 19.47 -1.43 -0.84
N PHE A 129 18.30 -2.08 -0.85
CA PHE A 129 17.50 -2.29 -2.05
C PHE A 129 17.05 -0.97 -2.69
N LEU A 130 16.49 -0.05 -1.89
CA LEU A 130 16.09 1.27 -2.37
C LEU A 130 17.30 2.08 -2.88
N LEU A 131 18.45 2.01 -2.22
CA LEU A 131 19.69 2.66 -2.69
C LEU A 131 20.16 2.11 -4.04
N TYR A 132 20.00 0.80 -4.28
CA TYR A 132 20.36 0.17 -5.55
C TYR A 132 19.38 0.53 -6.68
N THR A 133 18.12 0.79 -6.33
CA THR A 133 17.01 0.97 -7.29
C THR A 133 16.52 2.42 -7.38
N LEU A 134 15.65 2.83 -6.46
CA LEU A 134 14.85 4.06 -6.54
C LEU A 134 15.54 5.31 -5.97
N ASN A 135 16.55 5.14 -5.11
CA ASN A 135 17.25 6.21 -4.43
C ASN A 135 18.79 6.10 -4.56
N PRO A 136 19.33 6.02 -5.80
CA PRO A 136 20.77 5.95 -5.99
C PRO A 136 21.47 7.14 -5.33
N GLY A 137 22.40 6.84 -4.42
CA GLY A 137 23.13 7.83 -3.64
C GLY A 137 22.41 8.34 -2.38
N GLY A 138 21.23 7.82 -2.04
CA GLY A 138 20.56 8.04 -0.76
C GLY A 138 20.19 9.49 -0.47
N ARG A 139 19.74 10.23 -1.49
CA ARG A 139 19.52 11.69 -1.41
C ARG A 139 18.05 12.07 -1.25
N ILE A 140 17.14 11.13 -1.50
CA ILE A 140 15.70 11.34 -1.43
C ILE A 140 15.22 10.89 -0.03
N PRO A 141 14.52 11.75 0.73
CA PRO A 141 13.92 11.37 2.02
C PRO A 141 12.76 10.40 1.85
N TYR A 142 12.37 9.77 2.95
CA TYR A 142 11.28 8.78 2.98
C TYR A 142 10.09 9.26 3.80
N VAL A 143 8.89 8.94 3.33
CA VAL A 143 7.66 8.92 4.12
C VAL A 143 7.16 7.48 4.13
N VAL A 144 6.93 6.89 5.30
CA VAL A 144 6.37 5.55 5.44
C VAL A 144 4.95 5.69 5.98
N ILE A 145 3.96 5.20 5.25
CA ILE A 145 2.58 5.05 5.72
C ILE A 145 2.48 3.66 6.31
N THR A 146 2.31 3.54 7.62
CA THR A 146 2.05 2.25 8.28
C THR A 146 0.56 1.95 8.14
N SER A 147 0.19 0.91 7.39
CA SER A 147 -1.22 0.53 7.29
C SER A 147 -1.77 0.03 8.62
N HIS A 148 -0.93 -0.52 9.49
CA HIS A 148 -1.25 -0.96 10.85
C HIS A 148 0.05 -1.25 11.61
N CYS A 149 0.00 -1.32 12.94
CA CYS A 149 1.18 -1.58 13.79
C CYS A 149 1.42 -3.06 14.09
N HIS A 150 1.21 -3.93 13.11
CA HIS A 150 1.49 -5.37 13.22
C HIS A 150 2.83 -5.74 12.58
N TYR A 151 3.32 -6.93 12.93
CA TYR A 151 4.71 -7.35 12.74
C TYR A 151 5.17 -7.60 11.32
N ASP A 152 4.25 -7.89 10.43
CA ASP A 152 4.55 -8.24 9.06
C ASP A 152 5.16 -7.05 8.30
N HIS A 153 4.82 -5.80 8.65
CA HIS A 153 5.02 -4.70 7.71
C HIS A 153 5.84 -3.50 8.21
N ILE A 154 6.30 -3.50 9.47
CA ILE A 154 6.99 -2.34 10.06
C ILE A 154 8.48 -2.56 10.36
N SER A 155 8.97 -3.80 10.32
CA SER A 155 10.34 -4.12 10.74
C SER A 155 11.39 -3.50 9.81
N GLY A 156 11.07 -3.31 8.52
CA GLY A 156 11.91 -2.60 7.58
C GLY A 156 12.16 -1.13 7.93
N ILE A 157 11.29 -0.48 8.72
CA ILE A 157 11.45 0.91 9.17
C ILE A 157 12.78 1.09 9.89
N ALA A 158 13.21 0.12 10.71
CA ALA A 158 14.48 0.20 11.43
C ALA A 158 15.72 0.18 10.51
N LYS A 159 15.57 -0.20 9.23
CA LYS A 159 16.65 -0.20 8.24
C LYS A 159 16.76 1.12 7.50
N LEU A 160 15.70 1.94 7.51
CA LEU A 160 15.66 3.25 6.87
C LEU A 160 16.43 4.30 7.70
N PRO A 161 16.78 5.46 7.11
CA PRO A 161 17.35 6.57 7.87
C PRO A 161 16.51 6.95 9.10
N PRO A 162 17.13 7.43 10.19
CA PRO A 162 16.43 7.74 11.44
C PRO A 162 15.28 8.74 11.28
N THR A 163 14.24 8.62 12.12
CA THR A 163 13.04 9.48 12.10
C THR A 163 13.19 10.78 12.92
N GLY A 164 14.43 11.19 13.22
CA GLY A 164 14.78 12.24 14.20
C GLY A 164 14.94 11.69 15.62
N THR A 165 15.62 12.43 16.50
CA THR A 165 15.79 12.04 17.91
C THR A 165 14.45 12.11 18.64
N LEU A 166 14.03 11.00 19.25
CA LEU A 166 13.06 11.05 20.35
C LEU A 166 13.79 11.74 21.50
N ASP A 167 13.52 13.02 21.75
CA ASP A 167 14.25 13.84 22.71
C ASP A 167 14.10 13.42 24.19
N ASP A 168 13.53 12.25 24.50
CA ASP A 168 13.11 11.87 25.85
C ASP A 168 14.02 10.90 26.63
N ASP A 169 15.03 10.26 26.04
CA ASP A 169 15.83 9.23 26.76
C ASP A 169 17.19 9.71 27.28
N ARG A 170 17.35 11.00 27.63
CA ARG A 170 18.57 11.49 28.34
C ARG A 170 18.71 11.00 29.79
N HIS A 171 17.93 10.00 30.24
CA HIS A 171 17.94 9.53 31.62
C HIS A 171 18.20 8.02 31.85
N GLN A 172 18.56 7.22 30.84
CA GLN A 172 18.97 5.84 31.09
C GLN A 172 20.32 5.48 30.45
N GLY A 173 21.35 5.48 31.31
CA GLY A 173 22.34 4.40 31.44
C GLY A 173 23.17 4.01 30.21
N GLN A 174 24.48 4.25 30.31
CA GLN A 174 25.54 3.56 29.56
C GLN A 174 25.25 2.06 29.39
N CYS A 175 24.83 1.64 28.20
CA CYS A 175 24.97 0.26 27.71
C CYS A 175 25.43 0.32 26.24
N GLY A 176 26.40 -0.54 25.92
CA GLY A 176 27.36 -0.39 24.82
C GLY A 176 26.76 -0.13 23.44
N ARG A 177 27.29 0.90 22.78
CA ARG A 177 27.22 1.05 21.32
C ARG A 177 27.95 -0.13 20.68
N HIS A 178 27.21 -1.00 20.01
CA HIS A 178 27.77 -1.79 18.91
C HIS A 178 27.84 -0.87 17.69
N ASP A 179 29.06 -0.54 17.28
CA ASP A 179 29.34 0.20 16.05
C ASP A 179 28.83 -0.59 14.85
N ILE A 180 27.67 -0.21 14.31
CA ILE A 180 27.31 -0.51 12.93
C ILE A 180 28.14 0.43 12.06
N THR A 181 29.39 0.05 11.82
CA THR A 181 30.21 0.60 10.75
C THR A 181 29.77 -0.09 9.46
N THR A 182 28.70 0.41 8.86
CA THR A 182 28.40 0.11 7.46
C THR A 182 29.54 0.70 6.64
N ALA A 183 30.38 -0.17 6.08
CA ALA A 183 31.39 0.18 5.10
C ALA A 183 30.71 0.65 3.80
N ALA A 184 30.16 1.86 3.82
CA ALA A 184 30.03 2.66 2.63
C ALA A 184 31.46 3.08 2.25
N THR A 185 31.95 2.45 1.18
CA THR A 185 33.22 2.72 0.50
C THR A 185 33.65 4.19 0.56
N ALA A 186 34.57 4.47 1.48
CA ALA A 186 35.45 5.62 1.42
C ALA A 186 36.45 5.38 0.27
N ALA A 187 36.14 5.91 -0.92
CA ALA A 187 37.15 6.16 -1.92
C ALA A 187 38.00 7.34 -1.44
N THR A 188 39.29 7.06 -1.28
CA THR A 188 40.34 7.94 -0.77
C THR A 188 40.54 9.13 -1.71
N THR A 189 40.25 10.35 -1.24
CA THR A 189 40.84 11.58 -1.76
C THR A 189 41.62 12.25 -0.62
N ASN A 190 42.95 12.11 -0.68
CA ASN A 190 43.88 12.88 0.14
C ASN A 190 44.04 14.29 -0.44
N SER A 191 43.95 15.29 0.44
CA SER A 191 44.44 16.69 0.31
C SER A 191 43.65 17.56 -0.68
N CYS A 192 43.07 18.71 -0.31
CA CYS A 192 43.58 19.78 0.56
C CYS A 192 42.45 20.46 1.37
N ASP A 193 42.82 20.96 2.54
CA ASP A 193 42.03 21.76 3.48
C ASP A 193 41.37 23.01 2.85
N ASP A 194 40.02 23.08 2.83
CA ASP A 194 39.24 24.33 3.08
C ASP A 194 37.70 24.18 3.05
N GLU A 195 37.11 22.98 3.23
CA GLU A 195 35.65 22.87 3.27
C GLU A 195 35.13 22.89 4.71
N ILE A 196 34.87 24.13 5.17
CA ILE A 196 34.03 24.53 6.29
C ILE A 196 33.00 23.44 6.65
N GLN A 197 33.13 22.92 7.87
CA GLN A 197 32.12 22.14 8.59
C GLN A 197 30.73 22.74 8.32
N ARG A 198 29.93 22.12 7.44
CA ARG A 198 28.49 22.39 7.28
C ARG A 198 27.73 21.34 8.08
N PRO A 199 27.27 21.64 9.32
CA PRO A 199 26.70 20.65 10.23
C PRO A 199 25.30 20.11 9.85
N HIS A 200 24.72 20.46 8.70
CA HIS A 200 23.25 20.42 8.53
C HIS A 200 22.73 19.56 7.35
N ARG A 201 23.53 18.64 6.79
CA ARG A 201 23.02 17.74 5.72
C ARG A 201 22.23 16.54 6.24
N SER A 202 22.40 16.12 7.49
CA SER A 202 21.77 14.90 8.03
C SER A 202 20.26 15.03 8.23
N ASP A 203 19.76 16.21 8.60
CA ASP A 203 18.33 16.39 8.93
C ASP A 203 17.41 16.33 7.73
N ARG A 204 17.95 16.53 6.52
CA ARG A 204 17.18 16.43 5.28
C ARG A 204 16.78 14.99 4.93
N LEU A 205 17.46 14.00 5.48
CA LEU A 205 17.27 12.59 5.13
C LEU A 205 16.44 11.81 6.16
N GLN A 206 15.79 12.50 7.10
CA GLN A 206 14.97 11.84 8.11
C GLN A 206 13.75 11.16 7.50
N THR A 207 13.43 9.96 8.00
CA THR A 207 12.21 9.23 7.64
C THR A 207 11.02 9.79 8.41
N THR A 208 9.93 10.11 7.72
CA THR A 208 8.65 10.46 8.38
C THR A 208 7.78 9.23 8.42
N VAL A 209 7.27 8.84 9.59
CA VAL A 209 6.34 7.70 9.72
C VAL A 209 4.94 8.22 10.00
N LEU A 210 3.98 7.86 9.15
CA LEU A 210 2.58 8.20 9.23
C LEU A 210 1.79 7.01 9.77
N THR A 211 1.05 7.21 10.86
CA THR A 211 0.18 6.19 11.48
C THR A 211 -1.19 6.80 11.77
N SER A 212 -2.24 5.98 11.77
CA SER A 212 -3.61 6.43 12.04
C SER A 212 -3.70 7.26 13.32
N SER A 213 -4.34 8.43 13.27
CA SER A 213 -4.66 9.22 14.46
C SER A 213 -5.76 8.60 15.32
N LEU A 214 -6.46 7.58 14.81
CA LEU A 214 -7.46 6.81 15.54
C LEU A 214 -6.78 5.77 16.44
N HIS A 215 -7.28 5.58 17.65
CA HIS A 215 -6.72 4.61 18.61
C HIS A 215 -5.22 4.78 18.87
N LYS A 216 -4.75 6.03 19.09
CA LYS A 216 -3.33 6.32 19.39
C LYS A 216 -2.80 5.53 20.58
N ASP A 217 -3.65 5.22 21.54
CA ASP A 217 -3.37 4.41 22.72
C ASP A 217 -3.05 2.95 22.37
N PHE A 218 -3.45 2.45 21.20
CA PHE A 218 -3.05 1.13 20.71
C PHE A 218 -1.56 1.07 20.34
N VAL A 219 -0.98 2.19 19.89
CA VAL A 219 0.41 2.26 19.43
C VAL A 219 1.33 2.96 20.45
N THR A 220 0.78 3.84 21.27
CA THR A 220 1.53 4.65 22.23
C THR A 220 1.02 4.46 23.66
N PRO A 221 1.93 4.35 24.67
CA PRO A 221 3.39 4.44 24.60
C PRO A 221 4.05 3.24 23.88
N TYR A 222 5.37 3.26 23.67
CA TYR A 222 6.10 2.19 22.97
C TYR A 222 5.84 0.78 23.53
N ALA A 223 5.54 0.66 24.83
CA ALA A 223 5.13 -0.62 25.41
C ALA A 223 3.90 -1.23 24.71
N ASN A 224 2.95 -0.40 24.27
CA ASN A 224 1.76 -0.84 23.56
C ASN A 224 2.10 -1.27 22.13
N LEU A 225 2.92 -0.50 21.38
CA LEU A 225 3.45 -0.96 20.09
C LEU A 225 4.19 -2.30 20.22
N GLN A 226 5.02 -2.44 21.25
CA GLN A 226 5.74 -3.68 21.52
C GLN A 226 4.79 -4.84 21.84
N GLU A 227 3.75 -4.61 22.65
CA GLU A 227 2.76 -5.61 23.03
C GLU A 227 1.85 -6.02 21.87
N HIS A 228 1.42 -5.08 21.03
CA HIS A 228 0.43 -5.30 19.98
C HIS A 228 1.04 -5.71 18.63
N SER A 229 2.34 -5.46 18.39
CA SER A 229 3.03 -6.10 17.26
C SER A 229 3.21 -7.61 17.48
N LEU A 230 3.42 -8.41 16.42
CA LEU A 230 3.95 -9.79 16.58
C LEU A 230 5.45 -9.84 16.91
N SER A 231 6.16 -8.71 17.08
CA SER A 231 7.60 -8.74 17.40
C SER A 231 7.93 -9.62 18.62
N PRO A 232 7.18 -9.57 19.74
CA PRO A 232 7.40 -10.47 20.88
C PRO A 232 7.27 -11.95 20.54
N SER A 233 6.39 -12.31 19.61
CA SER A 233 6.09 -13.70 19.25
C SER A 233 7.29 -14.45 18.67
N VAL A 234 8.21 -13.70 18.05
CA VAL A 234 9.45 -14.21 17.46
C VAL A 234 10.69 -13.78 18.24
N GLY A 235 10.50 -13.24 19.45
CA GLY A 235 11.60 -12.79 20.30
C GLY A 235 12.32 -11.53 19.80
N MET A 236 11.63 -10.66 19.06
CA MET A 236 12.15 -9.40 18.53
C MET A 236 11.57 -8.18 19.26
N GLN A 237 12.33 -7.08 19.26
CA GLN A 237 11.84 -5.78 19.68
C GLN A 237 11.19 -5.06 18.51
N ALA A 238 10.04 -4.43 18.74
CA ALA A 238 9.39 -3.58 17.75
C ALA A 238 10.30 -2.38 17.43
N PRO A 239 10.33 -1.90 16.18
CA PRO A 239 11.15 -0.75 15.82
C PRO A 239 10.71 0.50 16.59
N LYS A 240 11.68 1.30 17.05
CA LYS A 240 11.41 2.60 17.69
C LYS A 240 11.45 3.70 16.63
N TYR A 241 10.35 4.43 16.48
CA TYR A 241 10.23 5.54 15.54
C TYR A 241 9.34 6.65 16.08
N LYS A 242 9.51 7.85 15.51
CA LYS A 242 8.65 9.00 15.80
C LYS A 242 7.43 8.99 14.88
N ILE A 243 6.25 8.98 15.49
CA ILE A 243 4.97 8.95 14.77
C ILE A 243 4.52 10.37 14.40
N THR A 244 4.10 10.53 13.16
CA THR A 244 3.28 11.66 12.69
C THR A 244 1.86 11.13 12.48
N TRP A 245 0.88 11.72 13.17
CA TRP A 245 -0.48 11.23 13.15
C TRP A 245 -1.22 11.64 11.87
N ALA A 246 -1.81 10.65 11.20
CA ALA A 246 -2.62 10.79 10.01
C ALA A 246 -4.11 10.89 10.38
N GLU A 247 -4.70 12.06 10.13
CA GLU A 247 -6.14 12.24 10.29
C GLU A 247 -6.92 11.58 9.16
N ASP A 248 -8.15 11.19 9.45
CA ASP A 248 -9.02 10.60 8.43
C ASP A 248 -9.20 11.54 7.24
N MET A 249 -9.03 11.00 6.04
CA MET A 249 -9.25 11.68 4.76
C MET A 249 -8.31 12.87 4.53
N SER A 250 -7.18 12.88 5.24
CA SER A 250 -6.08 13.83 5.04
C SER A 250 -5.17 13.42 3.89
N GLU A 251 -4.47 14.38 3.29
CA GLU A 251 -3.43 14.08 2.30
C GLU A 251 -2.11 13.78 3.02
N ALA A 252 -1.43 12.71 2.62
CA ALA A 252 -0.05 12.47 3.03
C ALA A 252 0.83 13.59 2.45
N THR A 253 1.52 14.32 3.33
CA THR A 253 2.42 15.41 2.93
C THR A 253 3.77 15.22 3.60
N TRP A 254 4.84 15.38 2.83
CA TRP A 254 6.17 15.49 3.40
C TRP A 254 6.49 16.96 3.64
N ARG A 255 7.00 17.29 4.83
CA ARG A 255 7.34 18.67 5.22
C ARG A 255 8.78 18.73 5.71
N TRP A 256 9.48 19.77 5.30
CA TRP A 256 10.83 20.06 5.76
C TRP A 256 11.05 21.57 5.87
N THR A 257 11.56 22.01 7.00
CA THR A 257 11.94 23.40 7.23
C THR A 257 13.46 23.49 7.17
N PRO A 258 14.04 24.14 6.15
CA PRO A 258 15.47 24.43 6.14
C PRO A 258 15.87 25.27 7.35
N ASP A 259 17.05 25.03 7.91
CA ASP A 259 17.59 25.85 9.00
C ASP A 259 17.65 27.33 8.60
N GLY A 260 17.05 28.19 9.43
CA GLY A 260 17.01 29.63 9.21
C GLY A 260 15.95 30.11 8.22
N ASP A 261 15.18 29.21 7.60
CA ASP A 261 14.02 29.57 6.78
C ASP A 261 12.73 29.45 7.60
N SER A 262 11.88 30.48 7.57
CA SER A 262 10.58 30.45 8.26
C SER A 262 9.49 29.74 7.45
N ASN A 263 9.75 29.45 6.17
CA ASN A 263 8.77 28.83 5.29
C ASN A 263 9.05 27.33 5.13
N PRO A 264 8.22 26.45 5.72
CA PRO A 264 8.36 25.02 5.52
C PRO A 264 8.09 24.68 4.05
N MET A 265 8.98 23.89 3.46
CA MET A 265 8.73 23.25 2.18
C MET A 265 7.80 22.06 2.39
N ALA A 266 6.80 21.91 1.53
CA ALA A 266 5.87 20.79 1.56
C ALA A 266 5.75 20.15 0.17
N ILE A 267 5.79 18.81 0.12
CA ILE A 267 5.49 18.03 -1.08
C ILE A 267 4.15 17.33 -0.83
N GLY A 268 3.13 17.71 -1.62
CA GLY A 268 1.87 16.98 -1.69
C GLY A 268 2.06 15.69 -2.48
N THR A 269 1.64 14.56 -1.91
CA THR A 269 1.85 13.23 -2.52
C THR A 269 0.66 12.78 -3.36
N ARG A 270 -0.48 13.50 -3.25
CA ARG A 270 -1.78 13.11 -3.81
C ARG A 270 -2.30 11.76 -3.30
N ILE A 271 -1.77 11.30 -2.17
CA ILE A 271 -2.24 10.11 -1.47
C ILE A 271 -3.19 10.57 -0.35
N THR A 272 -4.44 10.12 -0.41
CA THR A 272 -5.44 10.35 0.64
C THR A 272 -5.39 9.21 1.64
N LEU A 273 -5.21 9.52 2.93
CA LEU A 273 -5.18 8.56 4.02
C LEU A 273 -6.60 8.32 4.54
N ILE A 274 -6.99 7.07 4.79
CA ILE A 274 -8.36 6.69 5.16
C ILE A 274 -8.30 5.75 6.35
N GLN A 275 -8.80 6.19 7.50
CA GLN A 275 -8.83 5.35 8.71
C GLN A 275 -9.84 4.21 8.52
N THR A 276 -9.40 2.98 8.72
CA THR A 276 -10.18 1.76 8.47
C THR A 276 -10.02 0.76 9.61
N PRO A 277 -10.39 1.12 10.86
CA PRO A 277 -10.27 0.22 12.00
C PRO A 277 -11.06 -1.06 11.79
N GLY A 278 -10.61 -2.15 12.41
CA GLY A 278 -11.34 -3.40 12.48
C GLY A 278 -10.47 -4.62 12.32
N HIS A 279 -9.54 -4.63 11.34
CA HIS A 279 -8.47 -5.63 11.30
C HIS A 279 -7.58 -5.45 12.53
N THR A 280 -7.05 -4.23 12.71
CA THR A 280 -6.56 -3.70 13.98
C THR A 280 -7.27 -2.38 14.32
N PRO A 281 -7.23 -1.92 15.58
CA PRO A 281 -7.76 -0.60 15.94
C PRO A 281 -7.12 0.57 15.19
N ASP A 282 -5.83 0.48 14.85
CA ASP A 282 -5.07 1.54 14.18
C ASP A 282 -5.00 1.40 12.64
N SER A 283 -5.75 0.46 12.06
CA SER A 283 -5.72 0.18 10.62
C SER A 283 -6.01 1.43 9.77
N LEU A 284 -5.24 1.59 8.69
CA LEU A 284 -5.15 2.75 7.82
C LEU A 284 -4.99 2.30 6.37
N SER A 285 -6.00 2.62 5.56
CA SER A 285 -5.97 2.50 4.11
C SER A 285 -5.44 3.80 3.47
N TRP A 286 -5.09 3.76 2.19
CA TRP A 286 -4.76 4.97 1.43
C TRP A 286 -5.15 4.87 -0.04
N TYR A 287 -5.40 6.02 -0.67
CA TYR A 287 -5.78 6.13 -2.08
C TYR A 287 -4.83 7.04 -2.85
N ASP A 288 -4.17 6.52 -3.88
CA ASP A 288 -3.32 7.28 -4.81
C ASP A 288 -4.15 7.80 -6.00
N GLU A 289 -4.33 9.12 -6.07
CA GLU A 289 -5.11 9.76 -7.13
C GLU A 289 -4.49 9.61 -8.53
N ASP A 290 -3.16 9.51 -8.63
CA ASP A 290 -2.47 9.39 -9.93
C ASP A 290 -2.71 8.02 -10.57
N LEU A 291 -2.84 6.99 -9.74
CA LEU A 291 -3.02 5.62 -10.17
C LEU A 291 -4.47 5.13 -10.15
N ALA A 292 -5.37 5.90 -9.53
CA ALA A 292 -6.67 5.41 -9.08
C ALA A 292 -6.54 4.06 -8.35
N LEU A 293 -5.63 4.01 -7.37
CA LEU A 293 -5.31 2.79 -6.62
C LEU A 293 -5.67 3.00 -5.14
N LEU A 294 -6.55 2.16 -4.62
CA LEU A 294 -6.88 2.07 -3.20
C LEU A 294 -6.08 0.91 -2.58
N SER A 295 -5.18 1.20 -1.65
CA SER A 295 -4.55 0.19 -0.81
C SER A 295 -5.31 0.06 0.52
N VAL A 296 -5.64 -1.17 0.91
CA VAL A 296 -6.39 -1.45 2.14
C VAL A 296 -5.55 -2.06 3.27
N GLY A 297 -4.23 -2.16 3.07
CA GLY A 297 -3.34 -2.84 4.01
C GLY A 297 -3.76 -4.30 4.19
N ASP A 298 -3.94 -4.71 5.44
CA ASP A 298 -4.43 -6.04 5.83
C ASP A 298 -5.94 -6.11 6.09
N SER A 299 -6.68 -5.04 5.79
CA SER A 299 -8.12 -5.03 6.06
C SER A 299 -8.84 -6.20 5.38
N PHE A 300 -8.41 -6.52 4.15
CA PHE A 300 -8.76 -7.73 3.40
C PHE A 300 -7.92 -7.87 2.13
N TYR A 301 -7.82 -9.09 1.62
CA TYR A 301 -7.16 -9.39 0.35
C TYR A 301 -7.62 -10.74 -0.21
N LEU A 302 -7.38 -10.95 -1.50
CA LEU A 302 -7.53 -12.26 -2.15
C LEU A 302 -6.56 -13.25 -1.52
N LYS A 303 -6.93 -14.53 -1.40
CA LYS A 303 -6.03 -15.54 -0.84
C LYS A 303 -4.83 -15.84 -1.75
N GLU A 304 -4.99 -15.63 -3.06
CA GLU A 304 -3.94 -15.78 -4.06
C GLU A 304 -4.15 -14.81 -5.23
N SER A 305 -3.09 -14.53 -5.97
CA SER A 305 -3.13 -13.82 -7.24
C SER A 305 -2.26 -14.49 -8.29
N THR A 306 -2.26 -13.95 -9.50
CA THR A 306 -1.34 -14.41 -10.54
C THR A 306 0.11 -14.16 -10.09
N GLU A 307 0.37 -13.00 -9.48
CA GLU A 307 1.68 -12.62 -8.97
C GLU A 307 2.20 -13.58 -7.89
N THR A 308 1.34 -14.03 -6.97
CA THR A 308 1.76 -14.97 -5.90
C THR A 308 1.96 -16.39 -6.43
N ARG A 309 1.14 -16.83 -7.38
CA ARG A 309 1.29 -18.15 -8.02
C ARG A 309 2.52 -18.25 -8.93
N SER A 310 2.93 -17.14 -9.54
CA SER A 310 4.08 -17.09 -10.44
C SER A 310 5.27 -16.32 -9.86
N ALA A 311 5.40 -16.28 -8.52
CA ALA A 311 6.48 -15.54 -7.90
C ALA A 311 7.86 -16.13 -8.31
N PRO A 312 8.92 -15.30 -8.44
CA PRO A 312 10.23 -15.79 -8.92
C PRO A 312 10.90 -16.84 -8.03
N TRP A 313 10.51 -16.91 -6.75
CA TRP A 313 10.96 -17.91 -5.78
C TRP A 313 10.06 -19.15 -5.71
N GLY A 314 9.08 -19.27 -6.60
CA GLY A 314 8.09 -20.34 -6.63
C GLY A 314 6.73 -19.89 -6.08
N PRO A 315 5.66 -20.69 -6.27
CA PRO A 315 4.33 -20.34 -5.81
C PRO A 315 4.29 -20.12 -4.30
N GLU A 316 3.72 -19.00 -3.89
CA GLU A 316 3.49 -18.67 -2.48
C GLU A 316 2.24 -19.38 -1.96
N PRO A 317 2.18 -19.69 -0.65
CA PRO A 317 0.99 -20.28 -0.07
C PRO A 317 -0.21 -19.30 -0.12
N PRO A 318 -1.45 -19.81 -0.17
CA PRO A 318 -2.63 -18.97 0.02
C PRO A 318 -2.59 -18.24 1.36
N MET A 319 -2.87 -16.94 1.36
CA MET A 319 -2.83 -16.10 2.56
C MET A 319 -4.24 -15.71 3.00
N PRO A 320 -4.72 -16.17 4.17
CA PRO A 320 -6.02 -15.75 4.70
C PRO A 320 -5.94 -14.34 5.30
N THR A 321 -7.02 -13.57 5.18
CA THR A 321 -7.16 -12.33 5.95
C THR A 321 -7.24 -12.69 7.45
N MET A 322 -6.25 -12.26 8.23
CA MET A 322 -6.14 -12.60 9.64
C MET A 322 -6.86 -11.58 10.52
N PHE A 323 -7.53 -12.02 11.58
CA PHE A 323 -7.99 -11.18 12.67
C PHE A 323 -7.45 -11.73 13.98
N ASP A 324 -6.70 -10.94 14.74
CA ASP A 324 -6.26 -11.33 16.08
C ASP A 324 -7.29 -10.89 17.14
N LEU A 325 -6.97 -11.08 18.43
CA LEU A 325 -7.89 -10.80 19.54
C LEU A 325 -8.31 -9.32 19.64
N GLU A 326 -7.51 -8.45 19.05
CA GLU A 326 -7.69 -6.99 19.03
C GLU A 326 -8.58 -6.56 17.85
N GLY A 327 -8.82 -7.45 16.89
CA GLY A 327 -9.72 -7.21 15.77
C GLY A 327 -11.18 -7.06 16.21
N ASP A 328 -11.93 -6.27 15.45
CA ASP A 328 -13.35 -6.02 15.66
C ASP A 328 -14.09 -6.03 14.32
N LEU A 329 -14.79 -7.12 14.02
CA LEU A 329 -15.51 -7.27 12.76
C LEU A 329 -16.60 -6.20 12.56
N ALA A 330 -17.18 -5.65 13.63
CA ALA A 330 -18.18 -4.61 13.46
C ALA A 330 -17.54 -3.30 12.97
N ASP A 331 -16.34 -2.98 13.44
CA ASP A 331 -15.60 -1.81 12.96
C ASP A 331 -15.05 -2.09 11.56
N SER A 332 -14.57 -3.31 11.29
CA SER A 332 -14.16 -3.74 9.94
C SER A 332 -15.30 -3.61 8.94
N TRP A 333 -16.51 -4.05 9.29
CA TRP A 333 -17.71 -3.89 8.48
C TRP A 333 -18.00 -2.42 8.14
N THR A 334 -17.96 -1.54 9.14
CA THR A 334 -18.12 -0.09 8.92
C THR A 334 -17.02 0.50 8.03
N SER A 335 -15.79 0.05 8.20
CA SER A 335 -14.65 0.44 7.36
C SER A 335 -14.84 0.01 5.91
N ILE A 336 -15.31 -1.22 5.67
CA ILE A 336 -15.65 -1.75 4.35
C ILE A 336 -16.74 -0.92 3.67
N GLU A 337 -17.81 -0.57 4.38
CA GLU A 337 -18.88 0.29 3.84
C GLU A 337 -18.40 1.70 3.50
N LYS A 338 -17.52 2.25 4.35
CA LYS A 338 -16.87 3.54 4.10
C LYS A 338 -16.01 3.50 2.84
N LEU A 339 -15.19 2.45 2.69
CA LEU A 339 -14.36 2.25 1.50
C LEU A 339 -15.21 2.08 0.23
N LEU A 340 -16.28 1.28 0.29
CA LEU A 340 -17.20 1.10 -0.84
C LEU A 340 -17.80 2.44 -1.29
N ARG A 341 -18.27 3.25 -0.34
CA ARG A 341 -18.80 4.58 -0.64
C ARG A 341 -17.75 5.48 -1.26
N PHE A 342 -16.52 5.47 -0.72
CA PHE A 342 -15.42 6.25 -1.26
C PHE A 342 -15.07 5.84 -2.70
N VAL A 343 -14.92 4.54 -2.96
CA VAL A 343 -14.62 3.99 -4.29
C VAL A 343 -15.67 4.38 -5.32
N ARG A 344 -16.96 4.28 -4.98
CA ARG A 344 -18.05 4.70 -5.87
C ARG A 344 -17.93 6.16 -6.30
N VAL A 345 -17.67 7.06 -5.36
CA VAL A 345 -17.46 8.49 -5.66
C VAL A 345 -16.25 8.67 -6.60
N LYS A 346 -15.15 7.94 -6.37
CA LYS A 346 -13.96 8.02 -7.22
C LYS A 346 -14.17 7.42 -8.61
N ASN A 347 -14.92 6.32 -8.73
CA ASN A 347 -15.33 5.74 -10.01
C ASN A 347 -16.18 6.74 -10.82
N GLU A 348 -17.10 7.44 -10.18
CA GLU A 348 -17.87 8.50 -10.85
C GLU A 348 -16.97 9.66 -11.31
N ASP A 349 -16.02 10.10 -10.48
CA ASP A 349 -15.06 11.15 -10.83
C ASP A 349 -14.21 10.74 -12.06
N LEU A 350 -13.73 9.49 -12.09
CA LEU A 350 -12.97 8.94 -13.21
C LEU A 350 -13.81 8.89 -14.49
N CYS A 351 -15.07 8.44 -14.39
CA CYS A 351 -16.01 8.41 -15.51
C CYS A 351 -16.26 9.82 -16.09
N ARG A 352 -16.51 10.81 -15.22
CA ARG A 352 -16.68 12.21 -15.65
C ARG A 352 -15.44 12.76 -16.36
N ASN A 353 -14.25 12.51 -15.81
CA ASN A 353 -12.98 12.97 -16.39
C ASN A 353 -12.68 12.28 -17.73
N TYR A 354 -13.00 10.99 -17.84
CA TYR A 354 -12.84 10.22 -19.07
C TYR A 354 -13.71 10.78 -20.19
N ASN A 355 -15.01 10.99 -19.92
CA ASN A 355 -15.96 11.51 -20.91
C ASN A 355 -15.58 12.92 -21.39
N HIS A 356 -15.05 13.78 -20.51
CA HIS A 356 -14.60 15.11 -20.90
C HIS A 356 -13.39 15.07 -21.85
N ARG A 357 -12.49 14.09 -21.70
CA ARG A 357 -11.33 13.93 -22.59
C ARG A 357 -11.73 13.38 -23.96
N THR A 358 -12.69 12.46 -24.01
CA THR A 358 -13.16 11.91 -25.29
C THR A 358 -13.90 12.94 -26.13
N THR A 359 -14.72 13.81 -25.50
CA THR A 359 -15.46 14.85 -26.24
C THR A 359 -14.56 15.95 -26.78
N THR A 360 -13.45 16.27 -26.12
CA THR A 360 -12.54 17.35 -26.56
C THR A 360 -11.65 16.94 -27.73
N ASN A 361 -11.33 15.65 -27.86
CA ASN A 361 -10.49 15.18 -28.97
C ASN A 361 -11.28 14.99 -30.28
N GLU A 362 -12.58 14.66 -30.23
CA GLU A 362 -13.39 14.46 -31.44
C GLU A 362 -13.66 15.78 -32.20
N ASP A 363 -13.67 16.92 -31.51
CA ASP A 363 -13.93 18.23 -32.12
C ASP A 363 -12.69 18.87 -32.77
N GLU A 364 -11.47 18.42 -32.44
CA GLU A 364 -10.23 18.96 -33.03
C GLU A 364 -9.80 18.25 -34.32
N ASP A 365 -10.24 17.01 -34.55
CA ASP A 365 -9.92 16.24 -35.76
C ASP A 365 -10.95 16.39 -36.90
N MET A 366 -12.01 17.20 -36.70
CA MET A 366 -12.86 17.63 -37.82
C MET A 366 -12.12 18.72 -38.61
N PRO A 367 -11.72 18.47 -39.88
CA PRO A 367 -11.01 19.45 -40.68
C PRO A 367 -11.89 20.68 -40.88
N ARG A 368 -11.61 21.74 -40.12
CA ARG A 368 -12.22 23.05 -40.33
C ARG A 368 -11.74 23.54 -41.69
N TYR A 369 -12.58 23.35 -42.71
CA TYR A 369 -12.49 24.09 -43.96
C TYR A 369 -12.57 25.57 -43.61
N SER A 370 -11.41 26.23 -43.60
CA SER A 370 -11.24 27.60 -43.19
C SER A 370 -11.84 28.54 -44.23
N GLY A 371 -12.99 29.12 -43.90
CA GLY A 371 -13.54 30.32 -44.54
C GLY A 371 -13.73 31.43 -43.53
N GLY A 372 -12.67 32.21 -43.28
CA GLY A 372 -12.74 33.65 -42.94
C GLY A 372 -13.16 34.12 -41.54
N CYS A 373 -12.26 34.94 -40.96
CA CYS A 373 -12.50 36.16 -40.16
C CYS A 373 -12.48 36.12 -38.61
N GLU A 374 -11.31 36.54 -38.09
CA GLU A 374 -10.99 37.49 -37.00
C GLU A 374 -11.66 37.51 -35.60
N LYS A 375 -10.76 37.44 -34.60
CA LYS A 375 -10.59 38.24 -33.35
C LYS A 375 -11.60 38.09 -32.19
N GLY A 376 -11.09 37.56 -31.07
CA GLY A 376 -11.59 37.81 -29.71
C GLY A 376 -10.99 36.87 -28.67
N GLY A 377 -10.15 37.39 -27.77
CA GLY A 377 -9.48 36.62 -26.73
C GLY A 377 -10.43 36.13 -25.63
N CYS A 378 -10.10 34.98 -25.03
CA CYS A 378 -10.80 34.48 -23.85
C CYS A 378 -9.81 33.97 -22.80
N GLU A 379 -9.91 34.56 -21.61
CA GLU A 379 -9.11 34.34 -20.42
C GLU A 379 -9.73 33.18 -19.63
N ILE A 380 -8.99 32.09 -19.45
CA ILE A 380 -9.45 30.90 -18.72
C ILE A 380 -9.17 31.11 -17.22
N THR A 381 -10.23 31.31 -16.44
CA THR A 381 -10.17 31.37 -14.97
C THR A 381 -10.25 29.95 -14.38
N SER A 382 -9.34 29.63 -13.46
CA SER A 382 -9.33 28.36 -12.72
C SER A 382 -10.55 28.26 -11.81
N ARG A 383 -11.44 27.29 -12.08
CA ARG A 383 -12.59 27.01 -11.20
C ARG A 383 -12.14 26.23 -9.96
N HIS A 384 -12.49 26.74 -8.78
CA HIS A 384 -12.40 26.05 -7.50
C HIS A 384 -13.18 24.71 -7.54
N ARG A 385 -12.52 23.60 -7.17
CA ARG A 385 -13.17 22.31 -6.89
C ARG A 385 -13.85 22.36 -5.51
N PRO A 386 -15.06 21.79 -5.33
CA PRO A 386 -15.69 21.67 -4.01
C PRO A 386 -14.95 20.66 -3.14
N THR A 387 -14.77 20.97 -1.86
CA THR A 387 -14.15 20.08 -0.88
C THR A 387 -15.14 19.00 -0.43
N TRP A 388 -14.66 17.75 -0.34
CA TRP A 388 -15.41 16.54 0.02
C TRP A 388 -16.06 16.59 1.42
N SER A 389 -15.62 17.52 2.29
CA SER A 389 -16.22 17.80 3.62
C SER A 389 -17.72 18.13 3.58
N SER A 390 -18.27 18.45 2.40
CA SER A 390 -19.68 18.77 2.20
C SER A 390 -20.63 17.57 2.03
N TYR A 391 -20.11 16.35 1.83
CA TYR A 391 -20.93 15.18 1.47
C TYR A 391 -21.04 14.10 2.56
N VAL A 392 -20.41 14.26 3.71
CA VAL A 392 -20.45 13.26 4.80
C VAL A 392 -21.25 13.83 5.99
N PRO A 393 -22.38 13.21 6.40
CA PRO A 393 -22.98 13.53 7.69
C PRO A 393 -21.97 13.18 8.79
N PHE A 394 -21.76 14.15 9.66
CA PHE A 394 -20.77 14.22 10.72
C PHE A 394 -20.89 13.07 11.74
N TRP A 395 -20.06 12.02 11.63
CA TRP A 395 -19.92 10.94 12.62
C TRP A 395 -18.50 10.93 13.22
N SER A 396 -18.18 11.90 14.08
CA SER A 396 -17.01 11.80 14.97
C SER A 396 -17.16 12.54 16.30
N LYS A 397 -18.38 12.92 16.71
CA LYS A 397 -18.62 13.49 18.04
C LYS A 397 -19.74 12.74 18.76
N ASN A 398 -19.41 11.67 19.46
CA ASN A 398 -20.15 11.22 20.65
C ASN A 398 -19.31 10.24 21.46
N LEU A 399 -18.29 10.77 22.14
CA LEU A 399 -17.63 10.13 23.28
C LEU A 399 -17.28 11.19 24.34
N THR A 400 -18.19 12.11 24.66
CA THR A 400 -18.23 12.81 25.96
C THR A 400 -19.62 13.43 26.20
N ARG A 401 -20.11 13.26 27.43
CA ARG A 401 -21.46 13.54 27.92
C ARG A 401 -21.72 15.05 28.15
N SER A 402 -22.99 15.44 27.90
CA SER A 402 -23.80 16.55 28.46
C SER A 402 -24.06 17.86 27.68
N GLN A 403 -25.39 18.07 27.47
CA GLN A 403 -26.19 19.26 27.13
C GLN A 403 -26.45 19.68 25.67
N PRO A 404 -27.70 20.09 25.32
CA PRO A 404 -28.12 20.39 23.95
C PRO A 404 -28.01 21.89 23.63
N PRO A 405 -27.85 22.23 22.34
CA PRO A 405 -28.69 23.31 21.82
C PRO A 405 -29.27 23.07 20.42
N GLN A 406 -30.51 23.56 20.33
CA GLN A 406 -31.34 24.04 19.22
C GLN A 406 -30.90 23.85 17.75
N GLN A 407 -31.83 23.30 16.97
CA GLN A 407 -31.79 23.13 15.51
C GLN A 407 -32.08 24.43 14.74
N PRO A 408 -31.52 24.57 13.52
CA PRO A 408 -32.19 25.26 12.43
C PRO A 408 -32.58 24.30 11.30
N LEU A 409 -33.72 24.64 10.69
CA LEU A 409 -34.46 23.96 9.63
C LEU A 409 -33.61 23.67 8.38
N LEU A 410 -33.73 22.45 7.83
CA LEU A 410 -33.15 22.01 6.56
C LEU A 410 -34.23 21.88 5.47
N LEU A 411 -33.96 22.51 4.32
CA LEU A 411 -34.72 22.42 3.07
C LEU A 411 -34.51 21.05 2.41
N GLY A 412 -35.62 20.47 1.93
CA GLY A 412 -35.69 19.12 1.39
C GLY A 412 -35.01 18.92 0.04
N LEU A 413 -34.32 17.78 -0.07
CA LEU A 413 -33.99 17.12 -1.33
C LEU A 413 -34.73 15.78 -1.35
N THR A 414 -35.50 15.59 -2.41
CA THR A 414 -36.43 14.47 -2.57
C THR A 414 -35.71 13.15 -2.78
N SER A 415 -36.21 12.16 -2.05
CA SER A 415 -35.86 10.73 -2.02
C SER A 415 -35.77 10.10 -3.42
N ARG A 416 -34.66 9.42 -3.68
CA ARG A 416 -34.61 8.25 -4.56
C ARG A 416 -34.41 7.02 -3.67
N THR A 417 -35.33 6.08 -3.82
CA THR A 417 -35.37 4.79 -3.15
C THR A 417 -34.09 3.99 -3.47
N VAL A 418 -33.44 3.47 -2.42
CA VAL A 418 -32.42 2.42 -2.54
C VAL A 418 -33.16 1.13 -2.27
N ASP A 419 -33.37 0.34 -3.32
CA ASP A 419 -33.77 -1.07 -3.22
C ASP A 419 -32.50 -1.87 -2.91
N ASP A 420 -32.52 -2.65 -1.82
CA ASP A 420 -31.53 -3.67 -1.50
C ASP A 420 -31.74 -4.91 -2.37
N ASP A 421 -31.64 -4.73 -3.70
CA ASP A 421 -31.56 -5.84 -4.63
C ASP A 421 -30.15 -6.40 -4.60
N TRP A 422 -30.03 -7.69 -4.24
CA TRP A 422 -28.81 -8.47 -4.33
C TRP A 422 -28.26 -8.40 -5.76
N VAL A 423 -27.23 -7.59 -5.98
CA VAL A 423 -26.54 -7.51 -7.27
C VAL A 423 -25.59 -8.69 -7.35
N VAL A 424 -25.90 -9.66 -8.23
CA VAL A 424 -24.91 -10.63 -8.70
C VAL A 424 -23.85 -9.83 -9.46
N VAL A 425 -22.66 -9.72 -8.89
CA VAL A 425 -21.52 -9.07 -9.54
C VAL A 425 -20.93 -10.08 -10.51
N ASP A 426 -21.11 -9.86 -11.82
CA ASP A 426 -20.29 -10.52 -12.82
C ASP A 426 -18.87 -9.97 -12.66
N CYS A 427 -18.04 -10.67 -11.88
CA CYS A 427 -16.63 -10.36 -11.75
C CYS A 427 -15.98 -10.56 -13.11
N TYR A 428 -15.82 -9.46 -13.85
CA TYR A 428 -15.08 -9.44 -15.09
C TYR A 428 -13.65 -9.91 -14.81
N ASP A 429 -13.19 -10.95 -15.49
CA ASP A 429 -11.79 -11.36 -15.46
C ASP A 429 -11.02 -10.55 -16.51
N PRO A 430 -10.26 -9.50 -16.11
CA PRO A 430 -9.49 -8.70 -17.07
C PRO A 430 -8.30 -9.48 -17.65
N THR A 431 -8.01 -10.69 -17.17
CA THR A 431 -6.86 -11.50 -17.61
C THR A 431 -7.21 -12.57 -18.64
N GLY A 432 -8.48 -12.68 -19.04
CA GLY A 432 -8.94 -13.61 -20.07
C GLY A 432 -8.33 -13.33 -21.45
N SER A 433 -7.24 -14.03 -21.77
CA SER A 433 -6.59 -14.07 -23.08
C SER A 433 -7.48 -14.75 -24.12
N SER A 434 -8.56 -14.08 -24.55
CA SER A 434 -9.42 -14.58 -25.63
C SER A 434 -8.81 -14.19 -26.99
N SER A 435 -8.24 -15.18 -27.66
CA SER A 435 -7.57 -15.11 -28.96
C SER A 435 -8.53 -15.01 -30.16
N SER A 436 -9.70 -14.38 -30.01
CA SER A 436 -10.63 -14.20 -31.13
C SER A 436 -10.38 -12.87 -31.86
N SER A 437 -9.69 -12.97 -32.99
CA SER A 437 -9.31 -11.91 -33.92
C SER A 437 -10.51 -11.23 -34.63
N SER A 438 -11.29 -10.42 -33.92
CA SER A 438 -12.25 -9.50 -34.54
C SER A 438 -11.91 -8.05 -34.18
N SER A 439 -11.41 -7.31 -35.16
CA SER A 439 -10.90 -5.93 -35.13
C SER A 439 -11.96 -4.85 -34.86
N ARG A 440 -12.91 -5.08 -33.96
CA ARG A 440 -13.68 -3.99 -33.36
C ARG A 440 -12.73 -3.30 -32.39
N ALA A 441 -12.34 -2.07 -32.71
CA ALA A 441 -11.60 -1.19 -31.81
C ALA A 441 -12.17 -1.34 -30.40
N ALA A 442 -11.42 -2.02 -29.53
CA ALA A 442 -11.81 -2.24 -28.15
C ALA A 442 -12.05 -0.86 -27.57
N ARG A 443 -13.32 -0.49 -27.37
CA ARG A 443 -13.65 0.74 -26.67
C ARG A 443 -12.97 0.62 -25.33
N ALA A 444 -11.95 1.43 -25.10
CA ALA A 444 -11.22 1.44 -23.84
C ALA A 444 -12.26 1.55 -22.73
N SER A 445 -12.31 0.54 -21.84
CA SER A 445 -13.23 0.54 -20.72
C SER A 445 -12.98 1.80 -19.89
N ILE A 446 -14.07 2.36 -19.34
CA ILE A 446 -13.97 3.53 -18.47
C ILE A 446 -13.01 3.18 -17.31
N PRO A 447 -11.99 4.01 -17.02
CA PRO A 447 -11.09 3.78 -15.90
C PRO A 447 -11.86 3.64 -14.58
N ARG A 448 -11.51 2.62 -13.80
CA ARG A 448 -12.07 2.34 -12.47
C ARG A 448 -10.96 2.31 -11.43
N VAL A 449 -11.34 2.50 -10.16
CA VAL A 449 -10.43 2.37 -9.03
C VAL A 449 -10.01 0.91 -8.89
N ARG A 450 -8.71 0.69 -8.78
CA ARG A 450 -8.11 -0.62 -8.54
C ARG A 450 -7.79 -0.81 -7.08
N LEU A 451 -7.81 -2.05 -6.63
CA LEU A 451 -7.45 -2.48 -5.28
C LEU A 451 -5.98 -2.90 -5.22
N ALA A 452 -5.35 -2.54 -4.11
CA ALA A 452 -4.08 -3.05 -3.63
C ALA A 452 -4.28 -3.48 -2.17
N ALA A 453 -3.46 -4.41 -1.71
CA ALA A 453 -3.39 -4.81 -0.31
C ALA A 453 -1.94 -5.14 0.04
N ALA A 454 -1.64 -5.24 1.33
CA ALA A 454 -0.28 -5.51 1.76
C ALA A 454 0.16 -6.96 1.45
N HIS A 455 -0.80 -7.83 1.10
CA HIS A 455 -0.58 -9.18 0.61
C HIS A 455 -1.33 -9.38 -0.70
N THR A 456 -0.83 -10.31 -1.54
CA THR A 456 -1.42 -10.97 -2.73
C THR A 456 -2.08 -10.09 -3.82
N THR A 457 -2.88 -9.10 -3.46
CA THR A 457 -3.82 -8.39 -4.32
C THR A 457 -3.21 -7.14 -4.91
N VAL A 458 -3.15 -7.10 -6.25
CA VAL A 458 -2.71 -5.92 -7.00
C VAL A 458 -3.57 -5.80 -8.26
N GLY A 459 -4.29 -4.69 -8.40
CA GLY A 459 -4.95 -4.34 -9.66
C GLY A 459 -6.38 -4.85 -9.85
N ALA A 460 -6.97 -5.57 -8.89
CA ALA A 460 -8.39 -5.97 -8.94
C ALA A 460 -9.32 -4.75 -8.98
N ASP A 461 -10.55 -4.87 -9.51
CA ASP A 461 -11.53 -3.79 -9.38
C ASP A 461 -11.91 -3.59 -7.91
N ALA A 462 -11.71 -2.38 -7.38
CA ALA A 462 -11.89 -2.14 -5.96
C ALA A 462 -13.36 -2.26 -5.52
N GLU A 463 -14.31 -1.85 -6.36
CA GLU A 463 -15.72 -1.92 -5.98
C GLU A 463 -16.18 -3.37 -5.89
N ASP A 464 -15.85 -4.16 -6.91
CA ASP A 464 -16.23 -5.57 -6.99
C ASP A 464 -15.56 -6.38 -5.89
N ALA A 465 -14.28 -6.14 -5.61
CA ALA A 465 -13.55 -6.82 -4.54
C ALA A 465 -14.10 -6.46 -3.14
N ILE A 466 -14.44 -5.19 -2.89
CA ILE A 466 -15.04 -4.77 -1.61
C ILE A 466 -16.42 -5.42 -1.41
N LEU A 467 -17.26 -5.42 -2.45
CA LEU A 467 -18.58 -6.07 -2.40
C LEU A 467 -18.45 -7.58 -2.15
N SER A 468 -17.52 -8.22 -2.85
CA SER A 468 -17.24 -9.66 -2.73
C SER A 468 -16.79 -10.04 -1.33
N PHE A 469 -15.82 -9.30 -0.77
CA PHE A 469 -15.35 -9.57 0.59
C PHE A 469 -16.40 -9.27 1.66
N ARG A 470 -17.18 -8.19 1.49
CA ARG A 470 -18.32 -7.89 2.38
C ARG A 470 -19.33 -9.04 2.42
N GLU A 471 -19.68 -9.58 1.26
CA GLU A 471 -20.57 -10.74 1.15
C GLU A 471 -19.94 -11.98 1.82
N PHE A 472 -18.66 -12.23 1.61
CA PHE A 472 -17.94 -13.31 2.27
C PHE A 472 -18.00 -13.22 3.80
N LEU A 473 -17.74 -12.03 4.37
CA LEU A 473 -17.87 -11.78 5.81
C LEU A 473 -19.31 -11.97 6.31
N ALA A 474 -20.31 -11.52 5.56
CA ALA A 474 -21.71 -11.71 5.92
C ALA A 474 -22.03 -13.20 6.09
N ARG A 475 -21.53 -14.04 5.18
CA ARG A 475 -21.72 -15.48 5.23
C ARG A 475 -20.99 -16.15 6.39
N ILE A 476 -19.79 -15.69 6.75
CA ILE A 476 -19.10 -16.13 7.98
C ILE A 476 -19.97 -15.81 9.21
N ILE A 477 -20.50 -14.59 9.28
CA ILE A 477 -21.39 -14.16 10.38
C ILE A 477 -22.63 -15.05 10.45
N HIS A 478 -23.18 -15.48 9.31
CA HIS A 478 -24.32 -16.39 9.22
C HIS A 478 -23.97 -17.89 9.35
N ASP A 479 -22.70 -18.24 9.62
CA ASP A 479 -22.23 -19.64 9.71
C ASP A 479 -22.48 -20.44 8.43
N GLN A 480 -22.35 -19.76 7.27
CA GLN A 480 -22.57 -20.32 5.93
C GLN A 480 -21.27 -20.63 5.18
N VAL A 481 -20.12 -20.34 5.80
CA VAL A 481 -18.80 -20.68 5.26
C VAL A 481 -18.25 -21.84 6.09
N PRO A 482 -17.78 -22.93 5.45
CA PRO A 482 -17.10 -24.02 6.14
C PRO A 482 -15.95 -23.49 6.99
N LYS A 483 -15.76 -24.07 8.18
CA LYS A 483 -14.70 -23.66 9.09
C LYS A 483 -13.96 -24.84 9.69
N ARG A 484 -12.63 -24.71 9.80
CA ARG A 484 -11.75 -25.71 10.41
C ARG A 484 -10.94 -25.08 11.54
N ARG A 485 -10.86 -25.78 12.68
CA ARG A 485 -9.98 -25.37 13.78
C ARG A 485 -8.52 -25.57 13.36
N MET A 486 -7.73 -24.51 13.49
CA MET A 486 -6.29 -24.52 13.22
C MET A 486 -5.50 -24.70 14.53
N ALA A 487 -4.19 -24.85 14.42
CA ALA A 487 -3.31 -24.74 15.58
C ALA A 487 -3.54 -23.39 16.28
N ASN A 488 -3.44 -23.39 17.61
CA ASN A 488 -3.55 -22.15 18.37
C ASN A 488 -2.49 -21.16 17.88
N GLY A 489 -2.86 -19.88 17.87
CA GLY A 489 -1.95 -18.80 17.55
C GLY A 489 -0.84 -18.63 18.57
N PHE A 490 0.08 -17.72 18.27
CA PHE A 490 1.29 -17.52 19.06
C PHE A 490 1.03 -17.01 20.49
N ARG A 491 -0.12 -16.34 20.76
CA ARG A 491 -0.52 -15.95 22.13
C ARG A 491 -1.38 -17.02 22.81
N GLY A 492 -1.47 -18.22 22.21
CA GLY A 492 -2.27 -19.33 22.70
C GLY A 492 -3.77 -19.19 22.42
N GLU A 493 -4.18 -18.19 21.65
CA GLU A 493 -5.56 -18.03 21.18
C GLU A 493 -5.95 -19.14 20.22
N GLU A 494 -7.19 -19.60 20.31
CA GLU A 494 -7.74 -20.48 19.27
C GLU A 494 -7.87 -19.72 17.94
N LYS A 495 -7.63 -20.40 16.83
CA LYS A 495 -7.83 -19.86 15.49
C LYS A 495 -8.69 -20.80 14.66
N TRP A 496 -9.59 -20.24 13.89
CA TRP A 496 -10.47 -20.94 12.96
C TRP A 496 -10.28 -20.36 11.56
N LEU A 497 -10.06 -21.25 10.60
CA LEU A 497 -9.99 -20.92 9.19
C LEU A 497 -11.39 -21.05 8.58
N TYR A 498 -11.88 -20.00 7.94
CA TYR A 498 -13.11 -19.95 7.18
C TYR A 498 -12.76 -19.90 5.68
N ASP A 499 -13.05 -20.97 4.94
CA ASP A 499 -12.71 -21.10 3.51
C ASP A 499 -13.67 -22.11 2.83
N TYR A 500 -14.17 -21.77 1.64
CA TYR A 500 -15.02 -22.65 0.83
C TYR A 500 -14.30 -23.85 0.22
N ASP A 501 -12.97 -23.84 0.17
CA ASP A 501 -12.22 -25.00 -0.32
C ASP A 501 -12.12 -26.14 0.70
N LEU A 502 -12.52 -25.91 1.96
CA LEU A 502 -12.61 -26.97 2.98
C LEU A 502 -13.70 -28.02 2.65
N GLU A 503 -14.72 -27.67 1.86
CA GLU A 503 -15.78 -28.63 1.46
C GLU A 503 -15.22 -29.79 0.62
N LYS A 504 -14.20 -29.51 -0.19
CA LYS A 504 -13.61 -30.50 -1.11
C LYS A 504 -12.80 -31.55 -0.36
N GLU A 505 -12.13 -31.16 0.73
CA GLU A 505 -11.31 -32.06 1.54
C GLU A 505 -12.17 -33.12 2.24
N GLU A 506 -13.38 -32.75 2.69
CA GLU A 506 -14.31 -33.69 3.33
C GLU A 506 -14.87 -34.73 2.35
N GLU A 507 -15.04 -34.38 1.07
CA GLU A 507 -15.47 -35.31 0.03
C GLU A 507 -14.39 -36.33 -0.33
N GLU A 508 -13.11 -35.93 -0.32
CA GLU A 508 -11.98 -36.80 -0.66
C GLU A 508 -11.66 -37.82 0.45
N GLU A 509 -11.85 -37.49 1.73
CA GLU A 509 -11.56 -38.39 2.85
C GLU A 509 -12.55 -39.57 2.95
N PHE A 510 -13.73 -39.46 2.32
CA PHE A 510 -14.79 -40.47 2.42
C PHE A 510 -14.78 -41.53 1.30
N ASP A 511 -13.96 -41.38 0.24
CA ASP A 511 -13.86 -42.37 -0.84
C ASP A 511 -12.79 -43.43 -0.52
N ASP A 512 -13.23 -44.48 0.18
CA ASP A 512 -12.47 -45.59 0.80
C ASP A 512 -11.78 -46.53 -0.22
N GLY A 513 -10.98 -45.97 -1.14
CA GLY A 513 -10.05 -46.71 -1.99
C GLY A 513 -10.62 -47.27 -3.31
N LYS A 514 -11.79 -46.82 -3.76
CA LYS A 514 -12.20 -47.06 -5.16
C LYS A 514 -11.67 -45.95 -6.04
N ALA A 515 -10.49 -46.18 -6.63
CA ALA A 515 -9.94 -45.36 -7.69
C ALA A 515 -10.96 -45.18 -8.82
N LYS A 516 -11.74 -44.08 -8.76
CA LYS A 516 -12.45 -43.58 -9.93
C LYS A 516 -11.38 -43.02 -10.84
N GLU A 517 -11.20 -43.64 -12.00
CA GLU A 517 -10.57 -42.98 -13.15
C GLU A 517 -11.45 -41.78 -13.52
N VAL A 518 -11.23 -40.64 -12.86
CA VAL A 518 -11.86 -39.37 -13.23
C VAL A 518 -11.14 -38.93 -14.50
N HIS A 519 -11.76 -39.21 -15.64
CA HIS A 519 -11.42 -38.51 -16.89
C HIS A 519 -11.69 -37.03 -16.66
N GLY A 520 -10.62 -36.27 -16.44
CA GLY A 520 -10.61 -34.82 -16.31
C GLY A 520 -11.08 -34.17 -17.60
N THR A 521 -12.39 -34.02 -17.73
CA THR A 521 -12.94 -32.97 -18.58
C THR A 521 -13.09 -31.75 -17.70
N ASP A 522 -12.19 -30.77 -17.90
CA ASP A 522 -12.34 -29.39 -17.46
C ASP A 522 -13.59 -28.79 -18.13
N VAL A 523 -14.77 -29.30 -17.78
CA VAL A 523 -16.03 -28.66 -18.15
C VAL A 523 -16.10 -27.43 -17.27
N GLU A 524 -15.68 -26.32 -17.86
CA GLU A 524 -15.79 -24.98 -17.33
C GLU A 524 -17.10 -24.83 -16.56
N THR A 525 -17.01 -24.83 -15.22
CA THR A 525 -18.06 -24.41 -14.32
C THR A 525 -18.20 -22.89 -14.40
N GLU A 526 -18.49 -22.39 -15.60
CA GLU A 526 -18.70 -20.97 -15.93
C GLU A 526 -19.94 -20.38 -15.23
N LYS A 527 -20.61 -21.16 -14.37
CA LYS A 527 -21.84 -20.83 -13.68
C LYS A 527 -21.81 -21.05 -12.17
N ASP A 528 -20.64 -21.22 -11.52
CA ASP A 528 -20.62 -21.19 -10.05
C ASP A 528 -20.84 -19.75 -9.56
N PRO A 529 -22.03 -19.41 -9.03
CA PRO A 529 -22.31 -18.05 -8.57
C PRO A 529 -21.45 -17.66 -7.36
N LEU A 530 -20.73 -18.60 -6.74
CA LEU A 530 -19.85 -18.36 -5.59
C LEU A 530 -18.36 -18.31 -5.98
N ARG A 531 -18.02 -18.37 -7.27
CA ARG A 531 -16.61 -18.41 -7.72
C ARG A 531 -15.78 -17.25 -7.17
N TYR A 532 -16.36 -16.05 -7.09
CA TYR A 532 -15.68 -14.88 -6.55
C TYR A 532 -15.47 -14.96 -5.03
N LEU A 533 -16.36 -15.63 -4.30
CA LEU A 533 -16.23 -15.82 -2.86
C LEU A 533 -15.12 -16.83 -2.50
N ARG A 534 -14.86 -17.81 -3.37
CA ARG A 534 -13.76 -18.78 -3.20
C ARG A 534 -12.37 -18.13 -3.23
N GLN A 535 -12.28 -16.87 -3.63
CA GLN A 535 -11.03 -16.10 -3.66
C GLN A 535 -10.63 -15.56 -2.28
N TYR A 536 -11.47 -15.68 -1.26
CA TYR A 536 -11.21 -15.15 0.07
C TYR A 536 -11.15 -16.26 1.11
N SER A 537 -10.36 -16.03 2.15
CA SER A 537 -10.35 -16.84 3.36
C SER A 537 -10.08 -15.94 4.55
N VAL A 538 -10.60 -16.32 5.71
CA VAL A 538 -10.43 -15.58 6.97
C VAL A 538 -9.89 -16.52 8.04
N LEU A 539 -8.88 -16.07 8.77
CA LEU A 539 -8.34 -16.78 9.93
C LEU A 539 -8.58 -15.93 11.18
N ALA A 540 -9.45 -16.37 12.08
CA ALA A 540 -9.83 -15.57 13.25
C ALA A 540 -10.13 -16.44 14.48
N PRO A 541 -9.96 -15.92 15.71
CA PRO A 541 -10.54 -16.49 16.92
C PRO A 541 -12.07 -16.48 16.84
N GLU A 542 -12.71 -17.56 17.27
CA GLU A 542 -14.18 -17.68 17.21
C GLU A 542 -14.87 -16.58 18.02
N LYS A 543 -14.30 -16.21 19.17
CA LYS A 543 -14.79 -15.08 19.99
C LYS A 543 -14.83 -13.74 19.24
N VAL A 544 -13.95 -13.51 18.26
CA VAL A 544 -13.95 -12.28 17.44
C VAL A 544 -15.14 -12.31 16.49
N ILE A 545 -15.39 -13.47 15.87
CA ILE A 545 -16.55 -13.71 15.00
C ILE A 545 -17.86 -13.54 15.78
N GLU A 546 -18.00 -14.17 16.95
CA GLU A 546 -19.20 -14.09 17.79
C GLU A 546 -19.49 -12.66 18.27
N LYS A 547 -18.46 -11.94 18.73
CA LYS A 547 -18.56 -10.54 19.13
C LYS A 547 -19.00 -9.68 17.95
N GLY A 548 -18.43 -9.91 16.76
CA GLY A 548 -18.82 -9.27 15.50
C GLY A 548 -20.28 -9.50 15.16
N ARG A 549 -20.70 -10.77 15.11
CA ARG A 549 -22.09 -11.19 14.85
C ARG A 549 -23.08 -10.46 15.74
N LYS A 550 -22.81 -10.41 17.05
CA LYS A 550 -23.67 -9.72 18.02
C LYS A 550 -23.77 -8.22 17.70
N LYS A 551 -22.63 -7.54 17.59
CA LYS A 551 -22.59 -6.09 17.34
C LYS A 551 -23.23 -5.68 16.02
N ILE A 552 -23.02 -6.45 14.95
CA ILE A 552 -23.59 -6.17 13.63
C ILE A 552 -25.11 -6.39 13.66
N SER A 553 -25.57 -7.48 14.29
CA SER A 553 -27.01 -7.73 14.47
C SER A 553 -27.69 -6.61 15.27
N ASP A 554 -27.06 -6.15 16.35
CA ASP A 554 -27.57 -5.04 17.17
C ASP A 554 -27.68 -3.74 16.34
N ARG A 555 -26.73 -3.47 15.43
CA ARG A 555 -26.77 -2.29 14.54
C ARG A 555 -27.89 -2.39 13.50
N LEU A 556 -28.03 -3.53 12.83
CA LEU A 556 -29.07 -3.74 11.81
C LEU A 556 -30.49 -3.64 12.41
N GLN A 557 -30.69 -4.11 13.64
CA GLN A 557 -31.97 -3.96 14.33
C GLN A 557 -32.31 -2.50 14.66
N MET A 558 -31.31 -1.65 14.94
CA MET A 558 -31.55 -0.22 15.18
C MET A 558 -31.99 0.53 13.92
N ASP A 559 -31.45 0.17 12.77
CA ASP A 559 -31.78 0.80 11.49
C ASP A 559 -33.18 0.41 10.99
N ASP A 560 -33.60 -0.84 11.19
CA ASP A 560 -34.96 -1.28 10.86
C ASP A 560 -36.00 -0.68 11.84
N GLY A 561 -35.62 -0.53 13.12
CA GLY A 561 -36.48 0.05 14.15
C GLY A 561 -36.77 1.55 14.01
N THR A 562 -35.95 2.30 13.27
CA THR A 562 -36.19 3.72 12.97
C THR A 562 -37.09 3.96 11.75
N ARG A 563 -37.46 2.90 11.01
CA ARG A 563 -38.39 2.97 9.86
C ARG A 563 -39.86 2.67 10.19
N TRP A 564 -40.21 2.29 11.43
CA TRP A 564 -41.54 1.75 11.74
C TRP A 564 -42.35 2.43 12.86
N ASN A 565 -42.01 3.65 13.28
CA ASN A 565 -42.86 4.39 14.21
C ASN A 565 -43.02 5.86 13.83
N SER A 566 -43.91 6.13 12.87
CA SER A 566 -44.85 7.25 12.94
C SER A 566 -46.01 7.04 11.92
N PRO A 567 -47.22 7.54 12.26
CA PRO A 567 -48.54 7.05 11.81
C PRO A 567 -48.93 7.33 10.36
#